data_AF-A0A7X4FV45-F1
#
_entry.id   AF-A0A7X4FV45-F1
#
_cell.length_a   1.000
_cell.length_b   1.000
_cell.length_c   1.000
_cell.angle_alpha   90.00
_cell.angle_beta   90.00
_cell.angle_gamma   90.00
#
_symmetry.space_group_name_H-M   'P 1'
#
loop_
_entity.id
_entity.type
_entity.pdbx_description
1 polymer ?
#
loop_
_entity_poly.entity_id
_entity_poly.type
_entity_poly.pdbx_seq_one_letter_code
_entity_poly.pdbx_strand_id
1 'polypeptide(L)'
;MTYAGREERLIFNPARNEWFTLSAYLFDVRYGNVDIEYLVNTELGNREAARAQVDMYAGALGRIPAVLLSKLQWVLIFAGSHPISANVAGPDPRIPGSEGRIFIPAQFGADLIHRGWIEEVFIHEGAHVSLDNDHLYAPGWRAAQVMDRGFISDYARDFPNHEDVAESILPWFALRYFPERLSNIDRLKIRAAIPNRLAYFDEQGFDMSPYRRAM
;
A
#
# COMPACT_ATOMS: atom_id res chain seq x y z
N MET A 1 -3.84 8.55 17.45
CA MET A 1 -4.49 9.46 16.48
C MET A 1 -4.83 10.78 17.16
N THR A 2 -4.50 11.89 16.53
CA THR A 2 -4.78 13.26 16.98
C THR A 2 -5.53 14.01 15.87
N TYR A 3 -6.54 14.82 16.21
CA TYR A 3 -7.20 15.67 15.22
C TYR A 3 -6.34 16.93 14.98
N ALA A 4 -5.95 17.17 13.74
CA ALA A 4 -5.04 18.25 13.36
C ALA A 4 -5.78 19.48 12.83
N GLY A 5 -7.04 19.35 12.42
CA GLY A 5 -7.85 20.48 11.98
C GLY A 5 -8.68 20.16 10.74
N ARG A 6 -9.06 21.23 10.04
CA ARG A 6 -9.76 21.15 8.76
C ARG A 6 -9.11 22.14 7.81
N GLU A 7 -8.73 21.67 6.64
CA GLU A 7 -8.05 22.49 5.63
C GLU A 7 -8.49 22.12 4.21
N GLU A 8 -8.28 23.05 3.29
CA GLU A 8 -8.39 22.79 1.87
C GLU A 8 -7.10 22.12 1.36
N ARG A 9 -7.24 21.11 0.51
CA ARG A 9 -6.15 20.28 -0.01
C ARG A 9 -6.28 20.15 -1.52
N LEU A 10 -5.18 20.42 -2.23
CA LEU A 10 -5.09 20.26 -3.68
C LEU A 10 -4.80 18.78 -4.00
N ILE A 11 -5.67 18.15 -4.78
CA ILE A 11 -5.59 16.72 -5.14
C ILE A 11 -5.67 16.57 -6.66
N PHE A 12 -4.97 15.57 -7.20
CA PHE A 12 -5.10 15.21 -8.60
C PHE A 12 -6.23 14.19 -8.80
N ASN A 13 -7.09 14.45 -9.78
CA ASN A 13 -8.08 13.51 -10.27
C ASN A 13 -7.58 12.83 -11.56
N PRO A 14 -7.17 11.55 -11.52
CA PRO A 14 -6.64 10.87 -12.71
C PRO A 14 -7.71 10.64 -13.79
N ALA A 15 -8.97 10.42 -13.40
CA ALA A 15 -10.05 10.15 -14.34
C ALA A 15 -10.37 11.36 -15.23
N ARG A 16 -10.13 12.56 -14.72
CA ARG A 16 -10.36 13.83 -15.43
C ARG A 16 -9.08 14.53 -15.86
N ASN A 17 -7.92 13.99 -15.48
CA ASN A 17 -6.60 14.59 -15.69
C ASN A 17 -6.57 16.06 -15.23
N GLU A 18 -7.14 16.35 -14.07
CA GLU A 18 -7.29 17.71 -13.54
C GLU A 18 -6.95 17.79 -12.06
N TRP A 19 -6.57 18.98 -11.62
CA TRP A 19 -6.33 19.29 -10.21
C TRP A 19 -7.56 19.98 -9.62
N PHE A 20 -7.95 19.57 -8.42
CA PHE A 20 -9.07 20.17 -7.71
C PHE A 20 -8.74 20.31 -6.24
N THR A 21 -9.41 21.26 -5.60
CA THR A 21 -9.30 21.47 -4.16
C THR A 21 -10.47 20.79 -3.46
N LEU A 22 -10.19 20.08 -2.37
CA LEU A 22 -11.21 19.53 -1.49
C LEU A 22 -11.00 19.99 -0.05
N SER A 23 -12.10 20.05 0.70
CA SER A 23 -12.09 20.35 2.13
C SER A 23 -11.98 19.04 2.91
N ALA A 24 -10.95 18.88 3.73
CA ALA A 24 -10.67 17.66 4.49
C ALA A 24 -10.58 17.92 5.99
N TYR A 25 -11.09 16.97 6.78
CA TYR A 25 -10.70 16.82 8.18
C TYR A 25 -9.36 16.08 8.25
N LEU A 26 -8.44 16.60 9.06
CA LEU A 26 -7.07 16.11 9.18
C LEU A 26 -6.87 15.36 10.49
N PHE A 27 -6.21 14.21 10.42
CA PHE A 27 -5.87 13.40 11.59
C PHE A 27 -4.45 12.85 11.48
N ASP A 28 -3.63 13.06 12.49
CA ASP A 28 -2.30 12.47 12.57
C ASP A 28 -2.36 11.11 13.26
N VAL A 29 -1.83 10.08 12.62
CA VAL A 29 -1.73 8.73 13.18
C VAL A 29 -0.28 8.25 13.15
N ARG A 30 0.22 7.83 14.32
CA ARG A 30 1.59 7.34 14.48
C ARG A 30 1.64 5.81 14.44
N TYR A 31 2.50 5.27 13.59
CA TYR A 31 2.83 3.86 13.44
C TYR A 31 4.31 3.66 13.77
N GLY A 32 4.61 3.26 15.01
CA GLY A 32 6.00 3.13 15.46
C GLY A 32 6.76 4.46 15.38
N ASN A 33 7.64 4.57 14.39
CA ASN A 33 8.45 5.76 14.10
C ASN A 33 7.95 6.63 12.94
N VAL A 34 6.87 6.22 12.26
CA VAL A 34 6.29 6.94 11.10
C VAL A 34 5.01 7.66 11.55
N ASP A 35 4.87 8.93 11.18
CA ASP A 35 3.64 9.71 11.34
C ASP A 35 2.97 9.84 9.96
N ILE A 36 1.67 9.54 9.89
CA ILE A 36 0.88 9.58 8.65
C ILE A 36 -0.29 10.54 8.85
N GLU A 37 -0.44 11.52 7.96
CA GLU A 37 -1.59 12.44 7.93
C GLU A 37 -2.76 11.75 7.20
N TYR A 38 -3.91 11.67 7.84
CA TYR A 38 -5.14 11.21 7.24
C TYR A 38 -6.00 12.41 6.86
N LEU A 39 -6.35 12.48 5.58
CA LEU A 39 -7.25 13.47 5.03
C LEU A 39 -8.58 12.77 4.78
N VAL A 40 -9.65 13.23 5.43
CA VAL A 40 -10.99 12.70 5.17
C VAL A 40 -11.84 13.80 4.54
N ASN A 41 -12.24 13.58 3.30
CA ASN A 41 -13.06 14.55 2.58
C ASN A 41 -14.36 14.81 3.35
N THR A 42 -14.69 16.08 3.54
CA THR A 42 -15.86 16.53 4.30
C THR A 42 -17.20 16.09 3.68
N GLU A 43 -17.21 15.60 2.44
CA GLU A 43 -18.38 14.94 1.84
C GLU A 43 -18.83 13.68 2.61
N LEU A 44 -17.93 13.07 3.38
CA LEU A 44 -18.21 11.88 4.20
C LEU A 44 -18.90 12.24 5.54
N GLY A 45 -19.18 13.52 5.78
CA GLY A 45 -20.01 13.99 6.88
C GLY A 45 -19.31 14.97 7.82
N ASN A 46 -19.61 14.85 9.11
CA ASN A 46 -19.00 15.69 10.15
C ASN A 46 -17.65 15.11 10.63
N ARG A 47 -16.99 15.83 11.55
CA ARG A 47 -15.71 15.41 12.12
C ARG A 47 -15.79 14.03 12.79
N GLU A 48 -16.90 13.71 13.43
CA GLU A 48 -17.11 12.43 14.11
C GLU A 48 -17.20 11.28 13.09
N ALA A 49 -17.92 11.48 11.98
CA ALA A 49 -17.94 10.53 10.86
C ALA A 49 -16.56 10.38 10.23
N ALA A 50 -15.82 11.48 10.07
CA ALA A 50 -14.47 11.47 9.56
C ALA A 50 -13.50 10.69 10.46
N ARG A 51 -13.57 10.89 11.77
CA ARG A 51 -12.81 10.11 12.76
C ARG A 51 -13.12 8.62 12.64
N ALA A 52 -14.40 8.25 12.47
CA ALA A 52 -14.78 6.84 12.29
C ALA A 52 -14.20 6.22 11.03
N GLN A 53 -14.05 6.98 9.93
CA GLN A 53 -13.33 6.52 8.74
C GLN A 53 -11.85 6.26 9.05
N VAL A 54 -11.18 7.17 9.74
CA VAL A 54 -9.77 6.96 10.11
C VAL A 54 -9.62 5.75 11.04
N ASP A 55 -10.44 5.64 12.08
CA ASP A 55 -10.40 4.50 13.01
C ASP A 55 -10.59 3.16 12.28
N MET A 56 -11.45 3.13 11.25
CA MET A 56 -11.70 1.95 10.43
C MET A 56 -10.46 1.47 9.66
N TYR A 57 -9.76 2.38 8.96
CA TYR A 57 -8.63 2.01 8.11
C TYR A 57 -7.28 1.99 8.83
N ALA A 58 -7.10 2.85 9.83
CA ALA A 58 -5.85 2.97 10.57
C ALA A 58 -5.46 1.65 11.25
N GLY A 59 -6.44 0.91 11.78
CA GLY A 59 -6.20 -0.41 12.36
C GLY A 59 -5.65 -1.41 11.35
N ALA A 60 -6.20 -1.45 10.14
CA ALA A 60 -5.75 -2.36 9.08
C ALA A 60 -4.36 -1.95 8.54
N LEU A 61 -4.14 -0.65 8.34
CA LEU A 61 -2.85 -0.14 7.90
C LEU A 61 -1.76 -0.40 8.95
N GLY A 62 -2.06 -0.24 10.24
CA GLY A 62 -1.14 -0.55 11.33
C GLY A 62 -0.83 -2.03 11.53
N ARG A 63 -1.52 -2.93 10.80
CA ARG A 63 -1.20 -4.35 10.77
C ARG A 63 -0.27 -4.73 9.62
N ILE A 64 0.03 -3.89 8.64
CA ILE A 64 0.98 -4.29 7.59
C ILE A 64 2.43 -4.14 8.09
N PRO A 65 3.41 -4.82 7.46
CA PRO A 65 4.82 -4.66 7.80
C PRO A 65 5.31 -3.20 7.76
N ALA A 66 6.09 -2.78 8.75
CA ALA A 66 6.56 -1.40 8.90
C ALA A 66 7.29 -0.85 7.67
N VAL A 67 8.06 -1.70 6.95
CA VAL A 67 8.72 -1.31 5.69
C VAL A 67 7.75 -0.74 4.66
N LEU A 68 6.51 -1.23 4.61
CA LEU A 68 5.49 -0.80 3.64
C LEU A 68 4.84 0.54 4.02
N LEU A 69 5.06 1.01 5.25
CA LEU A 69 4.65 2.33 5.73
C LEU A 69 5.78 3.36 5.67
N SER A 70 7.03 2.92 5.44
CA SER A 70 8.23 3.73 5.68
C SER A 70 8.32 5.04 4.88
N LYS A 71 7.63 5.11 3.73
CA LYS A 71 7.56 6.33 2.89
C LYS A 71 6.15 6.87 2.73
N LEU A 72 5.17 6.31 3.43
CA LEU A 72 3.79 6.78 3.37
C LEU A 72 3.65 8.07 4.18
N GLN A 73 3.23 9.14 3.52
CA GLN A 73 3.09 10.46 4.13
C GLN A 73 1.64 10.78 4.46
N TRP A 74 0.72 10.47 3.54
CA TRP A 74 -0.70 10.70 3.78
C TRP A 74 -1.64 9.71 3.13
N VAL A 75 -2.81 9.57 3.75
CA VAL A 75 -3.93 8.74 3.29
C VAL A 75 -5.13 9.63 3.03
N LEU A 76 -5.66 9.61 1.81
CA LEU A 76 -6.89 10.34 1.47
C LEU A 76 -8.09 9.38 1.47
N ILE A 77 -9.11 9.67 2.27
CA ILE A 77 -10.38 8.94 2.31
C ILE A 77 -11.48 9.84 1.75
N PHE A 78 -12.20 9.35 0.73
CA PHE A 78 -13.21 10.11 0.00
C PHE A 78 -14.32 9.19 -0.52
N ALA A 79 -15.43 9.75 -0.98
CA ALA A 79 -16.54 8.97 -1.53
C ALA A 79 -16.15 8.38 -2.90
N GLY A 80 -16.35 7.08 -3.06
CA GLY A 80 -16.20 6.37 -4.32
C GLY A 80 -16.17 4.85 -4.14
N SER A 81 -16.39 4.15 -5.25
CA SER A 81 -16.35 2.68 -5.33
C SER A 81 -15.25 2.15 -6.27
N HIS A 82 -14.35 3.03 -6.72
CA HIS A 82 -13.18 2.62 -7.50
C HIS A 82 -12.15 1.92 -6.60
N PRO A 83 -11.19 1.17 -7.16
CA PRO A 83 -10.13 0.54 -6.37
C PRO A 83 -9.33 1.55 -5.55
N ILE A 84 -8.79 1.07 -4.42
CA ILE A 84 -7.72 1.77 -3.70
C ILE A 84 -6.52 1.89 -4.65
N SER A 85 -5.75 2.96 -4.52
CA SER A 85 -4.56 3.18 -5.34
C SER A 85 -3.49 3.96 -4.56
N ALA A 86 -2.24 3.85 -5.00
CA ALA A 86 -1.12 4.59 -4.47
C ALA A 86 -0.51 5.56 -5.49
N ASN A 87 0.12 6.63 -5.01
CA ASN A 87 1.00 7.52 -5.77
C ASN A 87 0.45 8.06 -7.11
N VAL A 88 -0.87 8.18 -7.24
CA VAL A 88 -1.53 8.68 -8.45
C VAL A 88 -0.93 10.03 -8.89
N ALA A 89 -0.49 10.07 -10.16
CA ALA A 89 0.17 11.20 -10.83
C ALA A 89 1.58 11.60 -10.35
N GLY A 90 2.25 10.75 -9.55
CA GLY A 90 3.62 10.99 -9.11
C GLY A 90 3.77 12.22 -8.21
N PRO A 91 4.99 12.54 -7.75
CA PRO A 91 5.24 13.73 -6.95
C PRO A 91 4.83 15.00 -7.70
N ASP A 92 4.11 15.88 -7.02
CA ASP A 92 3.76 17.20 -7.53
C ASP A 92 4.58 18.30 -6.81
N PRO A 93 5.32 19.13 -7.57
CA PRO A 93 6.17 20.17 -6.98
C PRO A 93 5.39 21.28 -6.26
N ARG A 94 4.07 21.39 -6.44
CA ARG A 94 3.20 22.36 -5.76
C ARG A 94 2.73 21.88 -4.39
N ILE A 95 2.84 20.57 -4.11
CA ILE A 95 2.39 19.97 -2.85
C ILE A 95 3.61 19.35 -2.18
N PRO A 96 4.22 20.05 -1.21
CA PRO A 96 5.26 19.47 -0.37
C PRO A 96 4.73 18.17 0.24
N GLY A 97 5.50 17.09 0.10
CA GLY A 97 5.08 15.78 0.60
C GLY A 97 4.00 15.07 -0.24
N SER A 98 3.92 15.36 -1.53
CA SER A 98 3.14 14.57 -2.49
C SER A 98 3.77 13.22 -2.84
N GLU A 99 4.87 12.86 -2.17
CA GLU A 99 5.50 11.54 -2.29
C GLU A 99 4.88 10.59 -1.27
N GLY A 100 4.44 9.41 -1.71
CA GLY A 100 3.93 8.38 -0.81
C GLY A 100 2.52 8.66 -0.30
N ARG A 101 1.53 8.24 -1.10
CA ARG A 101 0.10 8.46 -0.82
C ARG A 101 -0.70 7.21 -1.08
N ILE A 102 -1.71 6.97 -0.25
CA ILE A 102 -2.76 5.98 -0.52
C ILE A 102 -4.12 6.68 -0.60
N PHE A 103 -4.89 6.32 -1.61
CA PHE A 103 -6.22 6.86 -1.91
C PHE A 103 -7.25 5.77 -1.62
N ILE A 104 -8.15 6.01 -0.66
CA ILE A 104 -9.19 5.07 -0.22
C ILE A 104 -10.58 5.60 -0.58
N PRO A 105 -11.18 5.07 -1.65
CA PRO A 105 -12.60 5.25 -1.91
C PRO A 105 -13.42 4.49 -0.85
N ALA A 106 -14.20 5.21 -0.04
CA ALA A 106 -14.77 4.71 1.21
C ALA A 106 -15.74 3.53 1.02
N GLN A 107 -16.52 3.49 -0.06
CA GLN A 107 -17.41 2.36 -0.35
C GLN A 107 -16.62 1.11 -0.71
N PHE A 108 -15.55 1.24 -1.50
CA PHE A 108 -14.71 0.11 -1.89
C PHE A 108 -13.89 -0.41 -0.70
N GLY A 109 -13.29 0.50 0.09
CA GLY A 109 -12.55 0.13 1.29
C GLY A 109 -13.41 -0.60 2.32
N ALA A 110 -14.67 -0.17 2.51
CA ALA A 110 -15.61 -0.85 3.40
C ALA A 110 -15.96 -2.27 2.91
N ASP A 111 -16.13 -2.49 1.60
CA ASP A 111 -16.33 -3.83 1.02
C ASP A 111 -15.13 -4.75 1.29
N LEU A 112 -13.90 -4.24 1.07
CA LEU A 112 -12.67 -4.99 1.34
C LEU A 112 -12.54 -5.38 2.82
N ILE A 113 -12.89 -4.48 3.74
CA ILE A 113 -12.92 -4.80 5.18
C ILE A 113 -13.94 -5.91 5.45
N HIS A 114 -15.14 -5.81 4.90
CA HIS A 114 -16.18 -6.81 5.09
C HIS A 114 -15.75 -8.19 4.59
N ARG A 115 -14.99 -8.23 3.49
CA ARG A 115 -14.47 -9.46 2.87
C ARG A 115 -13.18 -9.97 3.52
N GLY A 116 -12.54 -9.17 4.37
CA GLY A 116 -11.27 -9.49 5.03
C GLY A 116 -10.05 -9.37 4.11
N TRP A 117 -10.11 -8.52 3.08
CA TRP A 117 -9.07 -8.38 2.04
C TRP A 117 -8.31 -7.05 2.12
N ILE A 118 -8.69 -6.16 3.04
CA ILE A 118 -8.11 -4.81 3.12
C ILE A 118 -6.60 -4.84 3.38
N GLU A 119 -6.10 -5.76 4.23
CA GLU A 119 -4.68 -5.86 4.51
C GLU A 119 -3.86 -6.33 3.30
N GLU A 120 -4.43 -7.21 2.46
CA GLU A 120 -3.76 -7.66 1.23
C GLU A 120 -3.59 -6.48 0.25
N VAL A 121 -4.64 -5.67 0.10
CA VAL A 121 -4.59 -4.44 -0.71
C VAL A 121 -3.62 -3.43 -0.12
N PHE A 122 -3.61 -3.21 1.20
CA PHE A 122 -2.65 -2.31 1.81
C PHE A 122 -1.19 -2.79 1.72
N ILE A 123 -0.95 -4.11 1.70
CA ILE A 123 0.38 -4.65 1.43
C ILE A 123 0.81 -4.32 0.00
N HIS A 124 -0.08 -4.51 -0.98
CA HIS A 124 0.16 -4.17 -2.38
C HIS A 124 0.42 -2.66 -2.57
N GLU A 125 -0.50 -1.80 -2.12
CA GLU A 125 -0.38 -0.34 -2.26
C GLU A 125 0.79 0.24 -1.45
N GLY A 126 1.08 -0.34 -0.27
CA GLY A 126 2.24 0.03 0.53
C GLY A 126 3.57 -0.30 -0.15
N ALA A 127 3.61 -1.30 -1.02
CA ALA A 127 4.78 -1.61 -1.84
C ALA A 127 5.01 -0.54 -2.92
N HIS A 128 3.95 -0.10 -3.61
CA HIS A 128 4.06 1.02 -4.54
C HIS A 128 4.56 2.30 -3.86
N VAL A 129 4.15 2.53 -2.61
CA VAL A 129 4.60 3.67 -1.82
C VAL A 129 6.06 3.54 -1.40
N SER A 130 6.43 2.42 -0.80
CA SER A 130 7.67 2.32 -0.04
C SER A 130 8.80 1.60 -0.76
N LEU A 131 8.48 0.70 -1.70
CA LEU A 131 9.44 -0.21 -2.31
C LEU A 131 9.76 0.12 -3.78
N ASP A 132 8.78 0.51 -4.59
CA ASP A 132 8.98 0.63 -6.05
C ASP A 132 10.15 1.52 -6.44
N ASN A 133 10.25 2.71 -5.84
CA ASN A 133 11.31 3.67 -6.14
C ASN A 133 12.71 3.10 -5.90
N ASP A 134 12.88 2.19 -4.93
CA ASP A 134 14.18 1.63 -4.57
C ASP A 134 14.46 0.31 -5.29
N HIS A 135 13.42 -0.47 -5.61
CA HIS A 135 13.56 -1.86 -6.03
C HIS A 135 13.17 -2.14 -7.47
N LEU A 136 12.12 -1.50 -8.01
CA LEU A 136 11.53 -1.87 -9.30
C LEU A 136 12.55 -1.84 -10.47
N TYR A 137 13.49 -0.89 -10.41
CA TYR A 137 14.58 -0.73 -11.38
C TYR A 137 15.96 -1.07 -10.81
N ALA A 138 16.03 -1.61 -9.58
CA ALA A 138 17.30 -2.03 -9.01
C ALA A 138 17.92 -3.17 -9.85
N PRO A 139 19.24 -3.14 -10.10
CA PRO A 139 19.89 -4.19 -10.89
C PRO A 139 19.62 -5.60 -10.37
N GLY A 140 19.62 -5.79 -9.05
CA GLY A 140 19.32 -7.08 -8.43
C GLY A 140 17.89 -7.56 -8.67
N TRP A 141 16.89 -6.67 -8.60
CA TRP A 141 15.50 -7.02 -8.89
C TRP A 141 15.32 -7.38 -10.37
N ARG A 142 15.87 -6.56 -11.28
CA ARG A 142 15.81 -6.81 -12.73
C ARG A 142 16.48 -8.13 -13.10
N ALA A 143 17.62 -8.45 -12.49
CA ALA A 143 18.28 -9.73 -12.67
C ALA A 143 17.41 -10.89 -12.17
N ALA A 144 16.80 -10.75 -10.98
CA ALA A 144 15.89 -11.75 -10.43
C ALA A 144 14.66 -11.98 -11.33
N GLN A 145 14.02 -10.91 -11.82
CA GLN A 145 12.88 -10.97 -12.74
C GLN A 145 13.24 -11.71 -14.04
N VAL A 146 14.42 -11.49 -14.62
CA VAL A 146 14.88 -12.19 -15.84
C VAL A 146 15.16 -13.67 -15.59
N MET A 147 15.67 -14.02 -14.40
CA MET A 147 16.00 -15.39 -14.04
C MET A 147 14.76 -16.22 -13.64
N ASP A 148 13.71 -15.57 -13.17
CA ASP A 148 12.42 -16.18 -12.92
C ASP A 148 11.70 -16.50 -14.23
N ARG A 149 11.22 -17.74 -14.38
CA ARG A 149 10.54 -18.22 -15.60
C ARG A 149 9.05 -17.89 -15.62
N GLY A 150 8.57 -17.06 -14.70
CA GLY A 150 7.17 -16.73 -14.55
C GLY A 150 6.94 -15.51 -13.67
N PHE A 151 5.66 -15.17 -13.50
CA PHE A 151 5.16 -14.12 -12.62
C PHE A 151 4.18 -14.71 -11.62
N ILE A 152 3.99 -14.04 -10.49
CA ILE A 152 3.04 -14.51 -9.48
C ILE A 152 1.58 -14.39 -9.94
N SER A 153 1.28 -13.38 -10.74
CA SER A 153 -0.06 -13.10 -11.25
C SER A 153 -0.01 -12.67 -12.72
N ASP A 154 -1.17 -12.73 -13.38
CA ASP A 154 -1.34 -12.19 -14.72
C ASP A 154 -1.08 -10.67 -14.74
N TYR A 155 -1.48 -9.97 -13.67
CA TYR A 155 -1.29 -8.53 -13.54
C TYR A 155 0.20 -8.15 -13.46
N ALA A 156 0.98 -8.85 -12.64
CA ALA A 156 2.44 -8.69 -12.59
C ALA A 156 3.11 -8.99 -13.94
N ARG A 157 2.64 -10.01 -14.67
CA ARG A 157 3.17 -10.35 -16.00
C ARG A 157 2.87 -9.27 -17.02
N ASP A 158 1.65 -8.75 -17.02
CA ASP A 158 1.16 -7.81 -18.02
C ASP A 158 1.72 -6.39 -17.77
N PHE A 159 2.07 -6.08 -16.52
CA PHE A 159 2.66 -4.79 -16.09
C PHE A 159 3.95 -4.96 -15.26
N PRO A 160 5.00 -5.60 -15.79
CA PRO A 160 6.17 -6.03 -15.01
C PRO A 160 7.09 -4.89 -14.55
N ASN A 161 6.88 -3.68 -15.09
CA ASN A 161 7.59 -2.46 -14.72
C ASN A 161 6.73 -1.54 -13.83
N HIS A 162 5.67 -2.07 -13.24
CA HIS A 162 4.80 -1.35 -12.30
C HIS A 162 4.35 -2.28 -11.17
N GLU A 163 3.84 -3.45 -11.52
CA GLU A 163 3.13 -4.34 -10.58
C GLU A 163 3.99 -5.45 -9.99
N ASP A 164 5.15 -5.73 -10.58
CA ASP A 164 5.90 -6.94 -10.24
C ASP A 164 6.37 -6.93 -8.77
N VAL A 165 6.87 -5.81 -8.25
CA VAL A 165 7.28 -5.68 -6.85
C VAL A 165 6.07 -5.78 -5.92
N ALA A 166 5.01 -5.01 -6.21
CA ALA A 166 3.80 -4.93 -5.39
C ALA A 166 3.04 -6.26 -5.30
N GLU A 167 2.94 -6.99 -6.41
CA GLU A 167 2.33 -8.31 -6.45
C GLU A 167 3.22 -9.38 -5.80
N SER A 168 4.54 -9.23 -5.83
CA SER A 168 5.47 -10.24 -5.29
C SER A 168 5.67 -10.16 -3.78
N ILE A 169 5.48 -9.00 -3.16
CA ILE A 169 5.78 -8.85 -1.72
C ILE A 169 4.78 -9.63 -0.84
N LEU A 170 3.50 -9.65 -1.21
CA LEU A 170 2.46 -10.37 -0.48
C LEU A 170 2.71 -11.90 -0.38
N PRO A 171 2.95 -12.64 -1.47
CA PRO A 171 3.24 -14.06 -1.41
C PRO A 171 4.61 -14.35 -0.75
N TRP A 172 5.61 -13.47 -0.90
CA TRP A 172 6.86 -13.58 -0.16
C TRP A 172 6.61 -13.46 1.35
N PHE A 173 5.86 -12.45 1.76
CA PHE A 173 5.48 -12.20 3.14
C PHE A 173 4.71 -13.41 3.71
N ALA A 174 3.69 -13.90 3.00
CA ALA A 174 2.96 -15.10 3.40
C ALA A 174 3.88 -16.33 3.52
N LEU A 175 4.80 -16.56 2.57
CA LEU A 175 5.73 -17.69 2.62
C LEU A 175 6.71 -17.63 3.80
N ARG A 176 7.16 -16.43 4.20
CA ARG A 176 8.21 -16.24 5.20
C ARG A 176 7.68 -16.03 6.62
N TYR A 177 6.47 -15.50 6.76
CA TYR A 177 5.91 -15.10 8.06
C TYR A 177 4.66 -15.91 8.44
N PHE A 178 3.97 -16.49 7.45
CA PHE A 178 2.74 -17.27 7.67
C PHE A 178 2.65 -18.53 6.79
N PRO A 179 3.71 -19.37 6.69
CA PRO A 179 3.71 -20.52 5.81
C PRO A 179 2.57 -21.52 6.09
N GLU A 180 2.07 -21.56 7.33
CA GLU A 180 0.94 -22.36 7.79
C GLU A 180 -0.41 -21.90 7.24
N ARG A 181 -0.54 -20.64 6.81
CA ARG A 181 -1.74 -20.12 6.16
C ARG A 181 -1.84 -20.48 4.68
N LEU A 182 -0.75 -20.98 4.10
CA LEU A 182 -0.68 -21.40 2.71
C LEU A 182 -0.84 -22.92 2.59
N SER A 183 -1.54 -23.38 1.55
CA SER A 183 -1.54 -24.81 1.23
C SER A 183 -0.16 -25.25 0.73
N ASN A 184 0.16 -26.54 0.84
CA ASN A 184 1.42 -27.08 0.29
C ASN A 184 1.54 -26.77 -1.22
N ILE A 185 0.43 -26.81 -1.94
CA ILE A 185 0.37 -26.55 -3.39
C ILE A 185 0.71 -25.09 -3.66
N ASP A 186 0.14 -24.16 -2.91
CA ASP A 186 0.40 -22.73 -3.12
C ASP A 186 1.86 -22.39 -2.80
N ARG A 187 2.41 -22.96 -1.72
CA ARG A 187 3.84 -22.77 -1.40
C ARG A 187 4.75 -23.26 -2.53
N LEU A 188 4.44 -24.40 -3.15
CA LEU A 188 5.21 -24.93 -4.27
C LEU A 188 5.05 -24.04 -5.51
N LYS A 189 3.83 -23.59 -5.83
CA LYS A 189 3.56 -22.70 -6.96
C LYS A 189 4.33 -21.38 -6.84
N ILE A 190 4.26 -20.72 -5.68
CA ILE A 190 4.96 -19.45 -5.44
C ILE A 190 6.47 -19.65 -5.60
N ARG A 191 7.04 -20.68 -4.96
CA ARG A 191 8.49 -20.97 -5.04
C ARG A 191 8.96 -21.35 -6.43
N ALA A 192 8.11 -21.99 -7.23
CA ALA A 192 8.43 -22.34 -8.61
C ALA A 192 8.30 -21.15 -9.56
N ALA A 193 7.35 -20.24 -9.31
CA ALA A 193 7.08 -19.10 -10.17
C ALA A 193 8.18 -18.04 -10.07
N ILE A 194 8.56 -17.66 -8.84
CA ILE A 194 9.36 -16.45 -8.59
C ILE A 194 10.58 -16.66 -7.66
N PRO A 195 11.34 -17.79 -7.75
CA PRO A 195 12.36 -18.14 -6.77
C PRO A 195 13.44 -17.09 -6.55
N ASN A 196 13.89 -16.41 -7.60
CA ASN A 196 14.96 -15.41 -7.52
C ASN A 196 14.46 -14.11 -6.91
N ARG A 197 13.22 -13.68 -7.20
CA ARG A 197 12.63 -12.51 -6.53
C ARG A 197 12.38 -12.76 -5.05
N LEU A 198 12.02 -13.99 -4.67
CA LEU A 198 11.93 -14.36 -3.25
C LEU A 198 13.30 -14.27 -2.56
N ALA A 199 14.37 -14.72 -3.22
CA ALA A 199 15.73 -14.62 -2.71
C ALA A 199 16.18 -13.17 -2.60
N TYR A 200 15.88 -12.34 -3.61
CA TYR A 200 16.14 -10.90 -3.55
C TYR A 200 15.50 -10.25 -2.31
N PHE A 201 14.21 -10.51 -2.05
CA PHE A 201 13.55 -9.96 -0.85
C PHE A 201 14.13 -10.49 0.46
N ASP A 202 14.61 -11.74 0.50
CA ASP A 202 15.27 -12.30 1.68
C ASP A 202 16.55 -11.52 2.06
N GLU A 203 17.17 -10.80 1.12
CA GLU A 203 18.43 -10.06 1.28
C GLU A 203 18.25 -8.56 1.60
N GLN A 204 17.03 -8.01 1.57
CA GLN A 204 16.83 -6.56 1.67
C GLN A 204 16.89 -6.01 3.11
N GLY A 205 16.84 -6.87 4.14
CA GLY A 205 16.88 -6.42 5.54
C GLY A 205 15.69 -5.56 5.97
N PHE A 206 14.53 -5.75 5.33
CA PHE A 206 13.31 -4.99 5.61
C PHE A 206 12.90 -5.04 7.09
N ASP A 207 12.43 -3.91 7.62
CA ASP A 207 11.74 -3.87 8.91
C ASP A 207 10.34 -4.47 8.77
N MET A 208 10.23 -5.74 9.13
CA MET A 208 8.99 -6.50 9.05
C MET A 208 8.19 -6.46 10.34
N SER A 209 8.53 -5.59 11.29
CA SER A 209 7.75 -5.42 12.51
C SER A 209 6.27 -5.12 12.20
N PRO A 210 5.33 -5.63 13.02
CA PRO A 210 5.54 -6.40 14.25
C PRO A 210 5.77 -7.92 14.02
N TYR A 211 5.93 -8.35 12.76
CA TYR A 211 6.04 -9.76 12.42
C TYR A 211 7.44 -10.33 12.67
N ARG A 212 7.48 -11.59 13.06
CA ARG A 212 8.72 -12.37 13.17
C ARG A 212 8.71 -13.44 12.10
N ARG A 213 9.85 -13.60 11.43
CA ARG A 213 10.01 -14.62 10.40
C ARG A 213 9.76 -15.99 10.99
N ALA A 214 9.00 -16.82 10.28
CA ALA A 214 8.82 -18.22 10.64
C ALA A 214 10.19 -18.92 10.61
N MET A 215 10.45 -19.75 11.63
CA MET A 215 11.66 -20.55 11.74
C MET A 215 11.70 -21.69 10.72
#